data_AF-A0AAW8THG8-F1
#
_entry.id   AF-A0AAW8THG8-F1
#
_cell.length_a   1.000
_cell.length_b   1.000
_cell.length_c   1.000
_cell.angle_alpha   90.00
_cell.angle_beta   90.00
_cell.angle_gamma   90.00
#
_symmetry.space_group_name_H-M   'P 1'
#
loop_
_entity.id
_entity.type
_entity.pdbx_description
1 polymer ?
#
loop_
_entity_poly.entity_id
_entity_poly.type
_entity_poly.pdbx_seq_one_letter_code
_entity_poly.pdbx_strand_id
1 'polypeptide(L)'
;MEHEEAFYKDTLGFSNQFIYAGNLEEARLMVASNRGFLPLEKIGSQPSPLSATTRIPVQKAGKPIIRKYCAFWKKEGTNYYVEEFARMLKKNIQDNTKQGLS
;
A
#
# COMPACT_ATOMS: atom_id res chain seq x y z
N MET A 1 -3.55 14.26 4.16
CA MET A 1 -2.31 14.63 3.46
C MET A 1 -1.13 14.67 4.41
N GLU A 2 -1.15 15.45 5.50
CA GLU A 2 -0.01 15.51 6.46
C GLU A 2 0.39 14.14 7.04
N HIS A 3 -0.57 13.32 7.46
CA HIS A 3 -0.30 11.97 7.98
C HIS A 3 0.24 10.98 6.94
N GLU A 4 -0.06 11.21 5.66
CA GLU A 4 0.39 10.35 4.57
C GLU A 4 1.84 10.68 4.20
N GLU A 5 2.15 11.96 4.05
CA GLU A 5 3.52 12.41 3.79
C GLU A 5 4.47 12.01 4.92
N ALA A 6 4.07 12.23 6.18
CA ALA A 6 4.84 11.82 7.35
C ALA A 6 5.08 10.30 7.37
N PHE A 7 4.09 9.49 7.00
CA PHE A 7 4.27 8.05 6.88
C PHE A 7 5.34 7.69 5.83
N TYR A 8 5.27 8.26 4.62
CA TYR A 8 6.24 7.98 3.57
C TYR A 8 7.64 8.50 3.90
N LYS A 9 7.76 9.68 4.52
CA LYS A 9 9.04 10.24 4.96
C LYS A 9 9.63 9.47 6.13
N ASP A 10 8.92 9.40 7.24
CA ASP A 10 9.48 8.97 8.52
C ASP A 10 9.53 7.45 8.65
N THR A 11 8.53 6.75 8.10
CA THR A 11 8.44 5.28 8.19
C THR A 11 9.19 4.61 7.04
N LEU A 12 8.94 5.04 5.81
CA LEU A 12 9.50 4.41 4.60
C LEU A 12 10.84 5.04 4.16
N GLY A 13 11.16 6.25 4.61
CA GLY A 13 12.42 6.92 4.27
C GLY A 13 12.42 7.61 2.92
N PHE A 14 11.24 7.89 2.34
CA PHE A 14 11.14 8.67 1.10
C PHE A 14 11.26 10.16 1.43
N SER A 15 12.48 10.70 1.38
CA SER A 15 12.78 12.07 1.82
C SER A 15 12.65 13.15 0.72
N ASN A 16 12.22 12.79 -0.49
CA ASN A 16 12.11 13.72 -1.62
C ASN A 16 10.78 14.48 -1.64
N GLN A 17 10.62 15.38 -2.61
CA GLN A 17 9.37 16.09 -2.87
C GLN A 17 8.24 15.12 -3.25
N PHE A 18 7.06 15.35 -2.70
CA PHE A 18 5.85 14.58 -2.99
C PHE A 18 5.01 15.28 -4.06
N ILE A 19 4.53 14.51 -5.03
CA ILE A 19 3.57 14.95 -6.04
C ILE A 19 2.28 14.17 -5.81
N TYR A 20 1.17 14.87 -5.69
CA TYR A 20 -0.15 14.28 -5.49
C TYR A 20 -0.91 14.21 -6.81
N ALA A 21 -1.62 13.11 -7.03
CA ALA A 21 -2.53 12.92 -8.14
C ALA A 21 -3.97 12.79 -7.61
N GLY A 22 -4.96 13.21 -8.40
CA GLY A 22 -6.37 13.12 -8.03
C GLY A 22 -6.91 11.69 -8.07
N ASN A 23 -6.25 10.78 -8.77
CA ASN A 23 -6.61 9.35 -8.84
C ASN A 23 -5.43 8.47 -9.29
N LEU A 24 -5.64 7.15 -9.28
CA LEU A 24 -4.63 6.15 -9.64
C LEU A 24 -4.18 6.25 -11.11
N GLU A 25 -5.09 6.50 -12.05
CA GLU A 25 -4.74 6.59 -13.48
C GLU A 25 -3.86 7.80 -13.77
N GLU A 26 -4.19 8.95 -13.17
CA GLU A 26 -3.35 10.13 -13.24
C GLU A 26 -1.96 9.87 -12.64
N ALA A 27 -1.88 9.23 -11.47
CA ALA A 27 -0.60 8.85 -10.87
C ALA A 27 0.23 7.93 -11.78
N ARG A 28 -0.41 6.95 -12.44
CA ARG A 28 0.25 6.03 -13.39
C ARG A 28 0.80 6.80 -14.60
N LEU A 29 0.06 7.77 -15.12
CA LEU A 29 0.52 8.62 -16.23
C LEU A 29 1.68 9.53 -15.81
N MET A 30 1.68 10.06 -14.58
CA MET A 30 2.80 10.84 -14.06
C MET A 30 4.10 10.01 -14.00
N VAL A 31 4.02 8.75 -13.56
CA VAL A 31 5.18 7.83 -13.56
C VAL A 31 5.64 7.52 -14.98
N ALA A 32 4.71 7.20 -15.89
CA ALA A 32 5.05 6.95 -17.30
C ALA A 32 5.69 8.18 -17.99
N SER A 33 5.36 9.38 -17.52
CA SER A 33 5.95 10.65 -17.96
C SER A 33 7.23 11.04 -17.21
N ASN A 34 7.82 10.10 -16.45
CA ASN A 34 9.05 10.28 -15.68
C ASN A 34 9.00 11.42 -14.64
N ARG A 35 7.82 11.69 -14.05
CA ARG A 35 7.66 12.71 -13.00
C ARG A 35 7.96 12.17 -11.58
N GLY A 36 8.31 10.90 -11.47
CA GLY A 36 8.61 10.24 -10.19
C GLY A 36 8.28 8.76 -10.22
N PHE A 37 8.16 8.16 -9.03
CA PHE A 37 7.73 6.78 -8.84
C PHE A 37 6.46 6.74 -7.99
N LEU A 38 5.69 5.65 -8.14
CA LEU A 38 4.46 5.43 -7.40
C LEU A 38 4.65 4.23 -6.47
N PRO A 39 4.66 4.43 -5.13
CA PRO A 39 4.58 3.31 -4.19
C PRO A 39 3.25 2.57 -4.36
N LEU A 40 3.31 1.27 -4.60
CA LEU A 40 2.14 0.41 -4.77
C LEU A 40 2.07 -0.63 -3.65
N GLU A 41 0.87 -0.87 -3.13
CA GLU A 41 0.62 -1.99 -2.24
C GLU A 41 0.44 -3.28 -3.04
N LYS A 42 0.89 -4.40 -2.45
CA LYS A 42 0.78 -5.73 -3.08
C LYS A 42 -0.58 -6.40 -2.84
N ILE A 43 -1.44 -5.80 -2.01
CA ILE A 43 -2.74 -6.37 -1.67
C ILE A 43 -3.78 -5.98 -2.73
N GLY A 44 -4.52 -6.98 -3.21
CA GLY A 44 -5.64 -6.80 -4.13
C GLY A 44 -5.21 -6.83 -5.59
N SER A 45 -6.18 -6.58 -6.48
CA SER A 45 -5.92 -6.51 -7.92
C SER A 45 -5.38 -5.14 -8.28
N GLN A 46 -4.09 -5.08 -8.63
CA GLN A 46 -3.48 -3.89 -9.19
C GLN A 46 -3.46 -4.00 -10.72
N PRO A 47 -3.82 -2.96 -11.48
CA PRO A 47 -3.71 -2.97 -12.93
C PRO A 47 -2.31 -3.36 -13.38
N SER A 48 -2.15 -3.97 -14.55
CA SER A 48 -0.80 -4.23 -15.08
C SER A 48 0.01 -2.92 -15.20
N PRO A 49 1.34 -2.98 -15.10
CA PRO A 49 2.19 -1.84 -15.43
C PRO A 49 1.89 -1.33 -16.85
N LEU A 50 1.93 -0.01 -17.05
CA LEU A 50 1.93 0.55 -18.41
C LEU A 50 3.22 0.10 -19.13
N SER A 51 3.18 -0.05 -20.46
CA SER A 51 4.33 -0.54 -21.24
C SER A 51 5.63 0.24 -21.02
N ALA A 52 5.54 1.52 -20.66
CA ALA A 52 6.68 2.40 -20.35
C ALA A 52 7.13 2.37 -18.87
N THR A 53 6.57 1.49 -18.05
CA THR A 53 6.81 1.45 -16.60
C THR A 53 7.15 0.03 -16.13
N THR A 54 7.94 -0.07 -15.07
CA THR A 54 8.26 -1.34 -14.43
C THR A 54 8.02 -1.27 -12.92
N ARG A 55 7.77 -2.43 -12.30
CA ARG A 55 7.61 -2.55 -10.85
C ARG A 55 8.90 -3.07 -10.24
N ILE A 56 9.38 -2.38 -9.22
CA ILE A 56 10.60 -2.75 -8.50
C ILE A 56 10.23 -3.02 -7.04
N PRO A 57 10.72 -4.13 -6.44
CA PRO A 57 10.48 -4.41 -5.03
C PRO A 57 11.20 -3.38 -4.16
N VAL A 58 10.47 -2.78 -3.22
CA VAL A 58 11.05 -1.82 -2.26
C VAL A 58 11.76 -2.58 -1.14
N GLN A 59 13.02 -2.24 -0.90
CA GLN A 59 13.86 -2.84 0.13
C GLN A 59 14.50 -1.78 1.02
N LYS A 60 14.68 -2.10 2.30
CA LYS A 60 15.44 -1.30 3.27
C LYS A 60 16.62 -2.14 3.77
N ALA A 61 17.84 -1.66 3.54
CA ALA A 61 19.07 -2.37 3.88
C ALA A 61 19.11 -3.82 3.33
N GLY A 62 18.72 -4.01 2.07
CA GLY A 62 18.70 -5.31 1.40
C GLY A 62 17.58 -6.25 1.82
N LYS A 63 16.67 -5.83 2.71
CA LYS A 63 15.52 -6.63 3.16
C LYS A 63 14.22 -6.03 2.62
N PRO A 64 13.26 -6.85 2.17
CA PRO A 64 11.92 -6.36 1.80
C PRO A 64 11.27 -5.60 2.95
N ILE A 65 10.61 -4.49 2.64
CA ILE A 65 9.81 -3.78 3.64
C ILE A 65 8.54 -4.58 3.92
N ILE A 66 8.32 -4.93 5.20
CA ILE A 66 7.14 -5.69 5.64
C ILE A 66 6.10 -4.72 6.18
N ARG A 67 4.91 -4.70 5.56
CA ARG A 67 3.77 -3.93 6.05
C ARG A 67 2.91 -4.77 6.96
N LYS A 68 2.74 -4.33 8.21
CA LYS A 68 1.84 -4.97 9.19
C LYS A 68 0.47 -4.31 9.12
N TYR A 69 -0.54 -5.09 8.82
CA TYR A 69 -1.93 -4.66 8.82
C TYR A 69 -2.56 -4.99 10.16
N CYS A 70 -3.09 -3.97 10.83
CA CYS A 70 -3.70 -4.08 12.15
C CYS A 70 -5.09 -3.46 12.12
N ALA A 71 -6.07 -4.15 12.68
CA ALA A 71 -7.39 -3.61 12.95
C ALA A 71 -7.46 -3.24 14.45
N PHE A 72 -7.91 -2.02 14.75
CA PHE A 72 -8.03 -1.50 16.10
C PHE A 72 -9.47 -1.09 16.38
N TRP A 73 -9.94 -1.38 17.58
CA TRP A 73 -11.25 -0.95 18.06
C TRP A 73 -11.20 -0.63 19.56
N LYS A 74 -12.19 0.12 20.03
CA LYS A 74 -12.34 0.44 21.46
C LYS A 74 -12.70 -0.82 22.23
N LYS A 75 -12.06 -1.03 23.38
CA LYS A 75 -12.30 -2.22 24.22
C LYS A 75 -13.78 -2.33 24.63
N GLU A 76 -14.40 -1.19 24.94
CA GLU A 76 -15.80 -1.09 25.36
C GLU A 76 -16.79 -1.50 24.25
N GLY A 77 -16.37 -1.45 22.99
CA GLY A 77 -17.17 -1.85 21.82
C GLY A 77 -16.94 -3.29 21.36
N THR A 78 -16.18 -4.09 22.12
CA THR A 78 -15.88 -5.47 21.74
C THR A 78 -17.16 -6.32 21.80
N ASN A 79 -17.51 -6.90 20.67
CA ASN A 79 -18.61 -7.85 20.55
C ASN A 79 -18.30 -8.86 19.44
N TYR A 80 -19.12 -9.90 19.36
CA TYR A 80 -18.97 -10.98 18.39
C TYR A 80 -18.82 -10.48 16.93
N TYR A 81 -19.57 -9.46 16.52
CA TYR A 81 -19.52 -8.96 15.14
C TYR A 81 -18.19 -8.26 14.82
N VAL A 82 -17.61 -7.54 15.77
CA VAL A 82 -16.31 -6.90 15.60
C VAL A 82 -15.21 -7.95 15.44
N GLU A 83 -15.26 -9.01 16.24
CA GLU A 83 -14.31 -10.12 16.16
C GLU A 83 -14.45 -10.91 14.85
N GLU A 84 -15.69 -11.22 14.45
CA GLU A 84 -15.97 -11.88 13.18
C GLU A 84 -15.54 -11.04 11.97
N PHE A 85 -15.79 -9.74 12.01
CA PHE A 85 -15.31 -8.83 10.98
C PHE A 85 -13.78 -8.83 10.90
N ALA A 86 -13.08 -8.71 12.04
CA ALA A 86 -11.62 -8.75 12.08
C ALA A 86 -11.08 -10.08 11.52
N ARG A 87 -11.73 -11.20 11.83
CA ARG A 87 -11.41 -12.53 11.29
C ARG A 87 -11.59 -12.58 9.78
N MET A 88 -12.72 -12.08 9.27
CA MET A 88 -13.01 -12.02 7.84
C MET A 88 -12.03 -11.11 7.09
N LEU A 89 -11.73 -9.94 7.64
CA LEU A 89 -10.77 -8.99 7.08
C LEU A 89 -9.37 -9.61 6.98
N LYS A 90 -8.91 -10.27 8.05
CA LYS A 90 -7.63 -10.98 8.06
C LYS A 90 -7.58 -12.05 6.97
N LYS A 91 -8.64 -12.85 6.83
CA LYS A 91 -8.73 -13.88 5.78
C LYS A 91 -8.66 -13.25 4.39
N ASN A 92 -9.45 -12.20 4.14
CA ASN A 92 -9.47 -11.50 2.85
C ASN A 92 -8.09 -10.94 2.47
N ILE A 93 -7.40 -10.30 3.41
CA ILE A 93 -6.04 -9.79 3.18
C ILE A 93 -5.08 -10.93 2.84
N GLN A 94 -5.14 -12.05 3.56
CA GLN A 94 -4.28 -13.21 3.31
C GLN A 94 -4.53 -13.84 1.93
N ASP A 95 -5.79 -13.98 1.52
CA ASP A 95 -6.16 -14.53 0.23
C ASP A 95 -5.69 -13.62 -0.92
N ASN A 96 -5.89 -12.31 -0.78
CA ASN A 96 -5.47 -11.32 -1.78
C ASN A 96 -3.96 -11.10 -1.84
N THR A 97 -3.22 -11.34 -0.75
CA THR A 97 -1.74 -11.27 -0.75
C THR A 97 -1.13 -12.45 -1.51
N LYS A 98 -1.78 -13.62 -1.49
CA LYS A 98 -1.33 -14.82 -2.21
C LYS A 98 -1.55 -14.70 -3.73
N GLN A 99 -2.59 -13.98 -4.16
CA GLN A 99 -2.88 -13.79 -5.59
C GLN A 99 -1.89 -12.85 -6.30
N GLY A 100 -1.26 -11.91 -5.58
CA GLY A 100 -0.22 -11.03 -6.14
C GLY A 100 1.16 -11.68 -6.32
N LEU A 101 1.27 -13.01 -6.22
CA LEU A 101 2.50 -13.79 -6.44
C LEU A 101 2.56 -14.51 -7.80
N SER A 102 1.52 -14.36 -8.64
CA SER A 102 1.56 -14.84 -10.04
C SER A 102 2.03 -13.75 -11.00
#